data_AF-R5Q0E2-F1
#
_entry.id   AF-R5Q0E2-F1
#
_cell.length_a   1.000
_cell.length_b   1.000
_cell.length_c   1.000
_cell.angle_alpha   90.00
_cell.angle_beta   90.00
_cell.angle_gamma   90.00
#
_symmetry.space_group_name_H-M   'P 1'
#
loop_
_entity.id
_entity.type
_entity.pdbx_description
1 polymer ?
#
loop_
_entity_poly.entity_id
_entity_poly.type
_entity_poly.pdbx_seq_one_letter_code
_entity_poly.pdbx_strand_id
1 'polypeptide(L)'
;MIKKFVNFCLLILQSGILFHRSTFIGVVCGLWVFFGAKEGESVFGRLLTFDLYLLMFAFLLLYRILLLKKFKPDGELDFQAMGLCFLGDFAWAVVAMFCAVPFLMTFSTSDEVAGRVGDPRLRQMMFLR
;
A
#
# COMPACT_ATOMS: atom_id res chain seq x y z
N MET A 1 -7.47 5.56 -18.45
CA MET A 1 -7.10 5.28 -17.04
C MET A 1 -5.64 4.91 -16.87
N ILE A 2 -5.13 3.89 -17.57
CA ILE A 2 -3.73 3.42 -17.48
C ILE A 2 -2.70 4.55 -17.61
N LYS A 3 -2.85 5.49 -18.55
CA LYS A 3 -1.93 6.63 -18.69
C LYS A 3 -1.81 7.51 -17.43
N LYS A 4 -2.89 7.72 -16.69
CA LYS A 4 -2.88 8.52 -15.45
C LYS A 4 -2.24 7.75 -14.29
N PHE A 5 -2.52 6.45 -14.21
CA PHE A 5 -1.90 5.55 -13.24
C PHE A 5 -0.38 5.44 -13.48
N VAL A 6 0.04 5.25 -14.73
CA VAL A 6 1.46 5.21 -15.11
C VAL A 6 2.16 6.54 -14.82
N ASN A 7 1.56 7.69 -15.15
CA ASN A 7 2.14 8.99 -14.81
C ASN A 7 2.26 9.22 -13.30
N PHE A 8 1.29 8.74 -12.51
CA PHE A 8 1.37 8.80 -11.05
C PHE A 8 2.47 7.88 -10.51
N CYS A 9 2.55 6.63 -10.97
CA CYS A 9 3.63 5.71 -10.63
C CYS A 9 5.02 6.32 -10.98
N LEU A 10 5.13 6.97 -12.14
CA LEU A 10 6.34 7.67 -12.57
C LEU A 10 6.66 8.91 -11.71
N LEU A 11 5.65 9.70 -11.33
CA LEU A 11 5.81 10.85 -10.42
C LEU A 11 6.25 10.42 -9.02
N ILE A 12 5.69 9.33 -8.49
CA ILE A 12 6.11 8.82 -7.18
C ILE A 12 7.51 8.18 -7.27
N LEU A 13 7.83 7.47 -8.36
CA LEU A 13 9.19 7.00 -8.66
C LEU A 13 10.20 8.16 -8.73
N GLN A 14 9.84 9.28 -9.37
CA GLN A 14 10.67 10.49 -9.45
C GLN A 14 10.81 11.22 -8.12
N SER A 15 9.78 11.19 -7.26
CA SER A 15 9.78 11.93 -5.98
C SER A 15 10.74 11.37 -4.92
N GLY A 16 11.35 10.21 -5.14
CA GLY A 16 12.18 9.52 -4.14
C GLY A 16 11.40 8.94 -2.95
N ILE A 17 10.12 9.28 -2.78
CA ILE A 17 9.23 8.75 -1.73
C ILE A 17 8.96 7.26 -1.94
N LEU A 18 8.86 6.78 -3.19
CA LEU A 18 8.79 5.35 -3.48
C LEU A 18 10.15 4.64 -3.31
N PHE A 19 11.26 5.38 -3.28
CA PHE A 19 12.60 4.81 -3.07
C PHE A 19 12.91 4.59 -1.58
N HIS A 20 12.03 5.03 -0.66
CA HIS A 20 12.05 4.49 0.70
C HIS A 20 11.53 3.06 0.63
N ARG A 21 12.41 2.10 0.88
CA ARG A 21 12.20 0.66 0.60
C ARG A 21 11.03 0.07 1.40
N SER A 22 10.68 0.69 2.53
CA SER A 22 9.47 0.41 3.30
C SER A 22 8.17 0.82 2.61
N THR A 23 8.17 1.88 1.79
CA THR A 23 7.02 2.30 0.98
C THR A 23 6.62 1.18 0.01
N PHE A 24 7.60 0.54 -0.65
CA PHE A 24 7.34 -0.56 -1.58
C PHE A 24 6.64 -1.73 -0.88
N ILE A 25 7.16 -2.14 0.28
CA ILE A 25 6.56 -3.23 1.08
C ILE A 25 5.14 -2.87 1.50
N GLY A 26 4.92 -1.64 1.99
CA GLY A 26 3.59 -1.16 2.35
C GLY A 26 2.60 -1.18 1.18
N VAL A 27 3.03 -0.76 -0.02
CA VAL A 27 2.21 -0.83 -1.24
C VAL A 27 1.90 -2.26 -1.64
N VAL A 28 2.86 -3.18 -1.56
CA VAL A 28 2.63 -4.62 -1.86
C VAL A 28 1.64 -5.23 -0.87
N CYS A 29 1.77 -4.93 0.43
CA CYS A 29 0.79 -5.32 1.43
C CYS A 29 -0.60 -4.73 1.13
N GLY A 30 -0.67 -3.47 0.69
CA GLY A 30 -1.94 -2.84 0.29
C GLY A 30 -2.58 -3.51 -0.92
N LEU A 31 -1.80 -3.87 -1.94
CA LEU A 31 -2.27 -4.64 -3.10
C LEU A 31 -2.77 -6.03 -2.68
N TRP A 32 -2.05 -6.71 -1.78
CA TRP A 32 -2.46 -8.01 -1.24
C TRP A 32 -3.80 -7.93 -0.50
N VAL A 33 -4.00 -6.90 0.32
CA VAL A 33 -5.26 -6.65 1.02
C VAL A 33 -6.40 -6.40 0.02
N PHE A 34 -6.17 -5.55 -0.97
CA PHE A 34 -7.17 -5.16 -1.94
C PHE A 34 -7.59 -6.31 -2.86
N PHE A 35 -6.63 -7.01 -3.50
CA PHE A 35 -6.93 -8.12 -4.40
C PHE A 35 -7.26 -9.42 -3.69
N GLY A 36 -6.81 -9.59 -2.45
CA GLY A 36 -7.06 -10.80 -1.69
C GLY A 36 -8.46 -10.87 -1.09
N ALA A 37 -9.16 -9.73 -0.94
CA ALA A 37 -10.50 -9.66 -0.36
C ALA A 37 -11.52 -10.43 -1.21
N LYS A 38 -12.26 -11.35 -0.57
CA LYS A 38 -13.35 -12.08 -1.23
C LYS A 38 -14.60 -11.20 -1.35
N GLU A 39 -15.49 -11.53 -2.29
CA GLU A 39 -16.79 -10.85 -2.42
C GLU A 39 -17.54 -10.86 -1.08
N GLY A 40 -17.87 -9.69 -0.56
CA GLY A 40 -18.56 -9.50 0.73
C GLY A 40 -17.64 -9.35 1.95
N GLU A 41 -16.33 -9.56 1.85
CA GLU A 41 -15.39 -9.25 2.93
C GLU A 41 -15.06 -7.75 2.99
N SER A 42 -14.98 -7.21 4.21
CA SER A 42 -14.47 -5.86 4.42
C SER A 42 -12.97 -5.82 4.15
N VAL A 43 -12.58 -5.14 3.06
CA VAL A 43 -11.18 -4.83 2.74
C VAL A 43 -10.52 -4.05 3.88
N PHE A 44 -11.26 -3.18 4.58
CA PHE A 44 -10.77 -2.49 5.78
C PHE A 44 -10.55 -3.45 6.96
N GLY A 45 -11.39 -4.49 7.10
CA GLY A 45 -11.17 -5.54 8.09
C GLY A 45 -9.86 -6.29 7.84
N ARG A 46 -9.53 -6.55 6.58
CA ARG A 46 -8.27 -7.19 6.18
C ARG A 46 -7.04 -6.30 6.35
N LEU A 47 -7.21 -4.98 6.30
CA LEU A 47 -6.14 -4.02 6.60
C LEU A 47 -5.67 -4.11 8.07
N LEU A 48 -6.52 -4.61 8.97
CA LEU A 48 -6.28 -4.68 10.40
C LEU A 48 -5.87 -6.08 10.89
N THR A 49 -5.64 -7.04 9.98
CA THR A 49 -5.30 -8.41 10.39
C THR A 49 -3.86 -8.50 10.89
N PHE A 50 -3.68 -9.12 12.04
CA PHE A 50 -2.40 -9.20 12.74
C PHE A 50 -1.30 -9.88 11.90
N ASP A 51 -1.67 -10.93 11.18
CA ASP A 51 -0.88 -11.70 10.23
C ASP A 51 -0.21 -10.82 9.16
N LEU A 52 -0.91 -9.80 8.65
CA LEU A 52 -0.36 -8.85 7.67
C LEU A 52 0.78 -8.02 8.26
N TYR A 53 0.59 -7.49 9.47
CA TYR A 53 1.61 -6.70 10.17
C TYR A 53 2.80 -7.56 10.58
N LEU A 54 2.55 -8.80 11.00
CA LEU A 54 3.61 -9.73 11.39
C LEU A 54 4.48 -10.11 10.18
N LEU A 55 3.86 -10.35 9.01
CA LEU A 55 4.59 -10.61 7.77
C LEU A 55 5.42 -9.39 7.32
N MET A 56 4.82 -8.19 7.37
CA MET A 56 5.52 -6.94 7.06
C MET A 56 6.70 -6.69 8.02
N PHE A 57 6.50 -6.92 9.32
CA PHE A 57 7.51 -6.81 10.35
C PHE A 57 8.67 -7.77 10.10
N ALA A 58 8.37 -9.05 9.87
CA ALA A 58 9.38 -10.09 9.64
C ALA A 58 10.21 -9.80 8.38
N PHE A 59 9.57 -9.34 7.30
CA PHE A 59 10.26 -9.00 6.07
C PHE A 59 11.20 -7.81 6.24
N LEU A 60 10.72 -6.73 6.88
CA LEU A 60 11.54 -5.55 7.17
C LEU A 60 12.71 -5.87 8.10
N LEU A 61 12.50 -6.76 9.08
CA LEU A 61 13.53 -7.17 10.03
C LEU A 61 14.62 -7.96 9.31
N LEU A 62 14.24 -8.97 8.53
CA LEU A 62 15.14 -9.76 7.70
C LEU A 62 15.93 -8.87 6.74
N TYR A 63 15.22 -7.97 6.05
CA TYR A 63 15.80 -7.03 5.11
C TYR A 63 16.91 -6.17 5.75
N ARG A 64 16.65 -5.65 6.95
CA ARG A 64 17.58 -4.78 7.66
C ARG A 64 18.80 -5.53 8.19
N ILE A 65 18.59 -6.74 8.74
CA ILE A 65 19.68 -7.59 9.22
C ILE A 65 20.60 -8.00 8.06
N LEU A 66 20.06 -8.28 6.88
CA LEU A 66 20.85 -8.73 5.73
C LEU A 66 21.55 -7.59 4.99
N LEU A 67 20.89 -6.43 4.84
CA LEU A 67 21.30 -5.40 3.87
C LEU A 67 21.59 -4.02 4.45
N LEU A 68 21.16 -3.72 5.68
CA LEU A 68 21.28 -2.39 6.31
C LEU A 68 21.87 -2.47 7.72
N LYS A 69 22.92 -3.29 7.86
CA LYS A 69 23.72 -3.34 9.08
C LYS A 69 24.32 -1.97 9.35
N LYS A 70 24.09 -1.41 10.54
CA LYS A 70 24.78 -0.23 11.01
C LYS A 70 25.86 -0.63 11.99
N PHE A 71 27.04 -0.05 11.80
CA PHE A 71 28.17 -0.25 12.68
C PHE A 71 28.43 1.04 13.44
N LYS A 72 28.79 0.89 14.71
CA LYS A 72 29.34 1.95 15.54
C LYS A 72 30.76 2.32 15.07
N PRO A 73 31.31 3.45 15.55
CA PRO A 73 32.68 3.86 15.21
C PRO A 73 33.76 2.85 15.64
N ASP A 74 33.45 2.01 16.63
CA ASP A 74 34.29 0.92 17.15
C ASP A 74 34.25 -0.37 16.29
N GLY A 75 33.40 -0.41 15.26
CA GLY A 75 33.21 -1.56 14.38
C GLY A 75 32.20 -2.59 14.89
N GLU A 76 31.59 -2.39 16.06
CA GLU A 76 30.50 -3.25 16.54
C GLU A 76 29.17 -2.92 15.86
N LEU A 77 28.24 -3.89 15.83
CA LEU A 77 26.88 -3.65 15.33
C LEU A 77 26.11 -2.73 16.28
N ASP A 78 25.56 -1.65 15.74
CA ASP A 78 24.69 -0.74 16.47
C ASP A 78 23.24 -1.23 16.45
N PHE A 79 22.93 -2.16 17.36
CA PHE A 79 21.57 -2.70 17.49
C PHE A 79 20.53 -1.63 17.86
N GLN A 80 20.93 -0.59 18.61
CA GLN A 80 20.02 0.47 19.03
C GLN A 80 19.63 1.35 17.84
N ALA A 81 20.61 1.80 17.04
CA ALA A 81 20.34 2.57 15.83
C ALA A 81 19.61 1.73 14.78
N MET A 82 19.96 0.44 14.64
CA MET A 82 19.21 -0.47 13.76
C MET A 82 17.75 -0.61 14.19
N GLY A 83 17.48 -0.74 15.50
CA GLY A 83 16.13 -0.84 16.04
C GLY A 83 15.29 0.41 15.83
N LEU A 84 15.85 1.61 16.07
CA LEU A 84 15.18 2.89 15.81
C LEU A 84 14.84 3.07 14.33
N CYS A 85 15.81 2.80 13.45
CA CYS A 85 15.57 2.90 12.02
C CYS A 85 14.58 1.83 11.52
N PHE A 86 14.58 0.63 12.11
CA PHE A 86 13.60 -0.40 11.82
C PHE A 86 12.17 0.05 12.20
N LEU A 87 12.00 0.64 13.37
CA LEU A 87 10.69 1.15 13.82
C LEU A 87 10.17 2.23 12.85
N GLY A 88 11.05 3.12 12.40
CA GLY A 88 10.74 4.12 11.38
C GLY A 88 10.33 3.50 10.04
N ASP A 89 11.07 2.50 9.57
CA ASP A 89 10.73 1.76 8.34
C ASP A 89 9.35 1.09 8.47
N PHE A 90 9.08 0.44 9.60
CA PHE A 90 7.83 -0.24 9.85
C PHE A 90 6.64 0.73 9.88
N ALA A 91 6.77 1.84 10.62
CA ALA A 91 5.73 2.87 10.66
C ALA A 91 5.46 3.45 9.26
N TRP A 92 6.51 3.68 8.47
CA TRP A 92 6.36 4.19 7.11
C TRP A 92 5.70 3.18 6.16
N ALA A 93 6.01 1.88 6.30
CA ALA A 93 5.36 0.83 5.53
C ALA A 93 3.86 0.74 5.86
N VAL A 94 3.49 0.87 7.14
CA VAL A 94 2.09 0.94 7.57
C VAL A 94 1.40 2.13 6.91
N VAL A 95 1.97 3.34 6.99
CA VAL A 95 1.39 4.53 6.35
C VAL A 95 1.19 4.32 4.85
N ALA A 96 2.20 3.79 4.15
CA ALA A 96 2.10 3.50 2.72
C ALA A 96 0.97 2.52 2.38
N MET A 97 0.79 1.47 3.19
CA MET A 97 -0.30 0.51 3.06
C MET A 97 -1.68 1.18 3.24
N PHE A 98 -1.82 2.00 4.28
CA PHE A 98 -3.04 2.76 4.56
C PHE A 98 -3.34 3.82 3.50
N CYS A 99 -2.34 4.32 2.77
CA CYS A 99 -2.56 5.18 1.62
C CYS A 99 -2.94 4.39 0.36
N ALA A 100 -2.30 3.24 0.14
CA ALA A 100 -2.50 2.42 -1.06
C ALA A 100 -3.91 1.81 -1.12
N VAL A 101 -4.45 1.30 -0.01
CA VAL A 101 -5.75 0.61 0.00
C VAL A 101 -6.93 1.52 -0.36
N PRO A 102 -7.14 2.68 0.29
CA PRO A 102 -8.20 3.61 -0.10
C PRO A 102 -8.00 4.14 -1.51
N PHE A 103 -6.75 4.39 -1.93
CA PHE A 103 -6.45 4.80 -3.29
C PHE A 103 -6.94 3.76 -4.31
N LEU A 104 -6.66 2.47 -4.10
CA LEU A 104 -7.14 1.40 -4.97
C LEU A 104 -8.67 1.29 -4.98
N MET A 105 -9.33 1.49 -3.83
CA MET A 105 -10.80 1.52 -3.76
C MET A 105 -11.45 2.63 -4.58
N THR A 106 -10.79 3.78 -4.74
CA THR A 106 -11.33 4.86 -5.59
C THR A 106 -11.44 4.43 -7.05
N PHE A 107 -10.63 3.48 -7.51
CA PHE A 107 -10.69 2.93 -8.86
C PHE A 107 -11.75 1.84 -9.01
N SER A 108 -11.98 0.98 -8.01
CA SER A 108 -13.05 -0.04 -8.10
C SER A 108 -14.45 0.58 -8.06
N THR A 109 -14.65 1.61 -7.23
CA THR A 109 -15.93 2.31 -7.15
C THR A 109 -16.26 3.10 -8.40
N SER A 110 -15.26 3.60 -9.14
CA SER A 110 -15.50 4.30 -10.40
C SER A 110 -15.97 3.39 -11.54
N ASP A 111 -15.55 2.13 -11.56
CA ASP A 111 -16.04 1.14 -12.52
C ASP A 111 -17.48 0.68 -12.20
N GLU A 112 -17.84 0.50 -10.93
CA GLU A 112 -19.23 0.20 -10.54
C GLU A 112 -20.20 1.35 -10.86
N VAL A 113 -19.77 2.59 -10.65
CA VAL A 113 -20.58 3.78 -10.97
C VAL A 113 -20.68 3.99 -12.49
N ALA A 114 -19.59 3.76 -13.24
CA ALA A 114 -19.62 3.83 -14.70
C ALA A 114 -20.51 2.73 -15.32
N GLY A 115 -20.50 1.52 -14.75
CA GLY A 115 -21.39 0.43 -15.14
C GLY A 115 -22.87 0.73 -14.88
N ARG A 116 -23.19 1.40 -13.75
CA ARG A 116 -24.57 1.84 -13.45
C ARG A 116 -25.05 3.00 -14.34
N VAL A 117 -24.16 3.89 -14.76
CA VAL A 117 -24.48 4.99 -15.70
C VAL A 117 -24.70 4.46 -17.14
N GLY A 118 -24.14 3.29 -17.47
CA GLY A 118 -24.38 2.57 -18.72
C GLY A 118 -25.64 1.70 -18.75
N ASP A 119 -26.36 1.55 -17.62
CA ASP A 119 -27.57 0.73 -17.56
C ASP A 119 -28.71 1.42 -18.32
N PRO A 120 -29.23 0.82 -19.42
CA PRO A 120 -30.30 1.43 -20.23
C PRO A 120 -31.57 1.74 -19.41
N ARG A 121 -31.78 1.09 -18.26
CA ARG A 121 -32.91 1.38 -17.36
C ARG A 121 -32.77 2.73 -16.64
N LEU A 122 -31.57 3.10 -16.22
CA LEU A 122 -31.30 4.41 -15.59
C LEU A 122 -31.32 5.54 -16.61
N ARG A 123 -30.92 5.26 -17.85
CA ARG A 123 -31.04 6.23 -18.97
C ARG A 123 -32.49 6.58 -19.27
N GLN A 124 -33.39 5.61 -19.27
CA GLN A 124 -34.83 5.86 -19.49
C GLN A 124 -35.46 6.71 -18.39
N MET A 125 -34.99 6.62 -17.14
CA MET A 125 -35.51 7.44 -16.04
C MET A 125 -35.07 8.91 -16.11
N MET A 126 -33.93 9.24 -16.72
CA MET A 126 -33.48 10.63 -16.86
C MET A 126 -34.14 11.40 -18.02
N PHE A 127 -34.66 10.71 -19.04
CA PHE A 127 -35.36 11.34 -20.18
C PHE A 127 -36.88 11.51 -19.97
N LEU A 128 -37.41 11.09 -18.81
CA LEU A 128 -38.81 11.27 -18.42
C LEU A 128 -39.02 12.48 -17.49
N ARG A 129 -38.09 13.45 -17.48
CA ARG A 129 -38.22 14.69 -16.71
C ARG A 129 -38.17 15.92 -17.60
#